data_AF-A0AAU7M4A4-F1
#
_entry.id   AF-A0AAU7M4A4-F1
#
_cell.length_a   1.000
_cell.length_b   1.000
_cell.length_c   1.000
_cell.angle_alpha   90.00
_cell.angle_beta   90.00
_cell.angle_gamma   90.00
#
_symmetry.space_group_name_H-M   'P 1'
#
loop_
_entity.id
_entity.type
_entity.pdbx_description
1 polymer ?
#
loop_
_entity_poly.entity_id
_entity_poly.type
_entity_poly.pdbx_seq_one_letter_code
_entity_poly.pdbx_strand_id
1 'polypeptide(L)'
;MNKDAKYSIVHSPKGGMEVRLVYRISAREKELLTNDRHERLVAMVNAVKEKINGVPGGAFYINEFHDVLVPHPDGGSVYAGTYGDILEFDYDGQIVGPVPPSDLEAGAAWPGPHAGIPYVLRAGGTDIKYDHVSGRRVREVRLSDEVGTQPARLLARRLAAFKGDAGGRVYINEASHFFAPITTTTGTSYVYLGGIDDDAWFAAPDVPGRE
;
A
#
# COMPACT_ATOMS: atom_id res chain seq x y z
N MET A 1 -3.43 -1.88 -14.06
CA MET A 1 -2.93 -1.59 -12.69
C MET A 1 -3.64 -0.32 -12.22
N ASN A 2 -4.33 -0.35 -11.07
CA ASN A 2 -5.10 0.80 -10.61
C ASN A 2 -4.13 1.91 -10.15
N LYS A 3 -4.33 3.15 -10.62
CA LYS A 3 -3.40 4.27 -10.37
C LYS A 3 -3.56 4.85 -8.95
N ASP A 4 -4.68 4.58 -8.29
CA ASP A 4 -5.01 5.05 -6.94
C ASP A 4 -4.32 4.24 -5.82
N ALA A 5 -3.76 3.08 -6.13
CA ALA A 5 -3.12 2.22 -5.15
C ALA A 5 -1.68 2.63 -4.79
N LYS A 6 -1.20 3.80 -5.26
CA LYS A 6 0.20 4.22 -5.15
C LYS A 6 0.31 5.73 -4.95
N TYR A 7 1.42 6.15 -4.37
CA TYR A 7 1.88 7.53 -4.42
C TYR A 7 2.67 7.79 -5.72
N SER A 8 2.89 9.06 -6.05
CA SER A 8 3.75 9.44 -7.16
C SER A 8 4.50 10.74 -6.89
N ILE A 9 5.72 10.86 -7.39
CA ILE A 9 6.42 12.15 -7.44
C ILE A 9 6.14 12.83 -8.76
N VAL A 10 5.87 14.13 -8.71
CA VAL A 10 5.56 14.99 -9.86
C VAL A 10 6.31 16.31 -9.78
N HIS A 11 6.44 16.99 -10.91
CA HIS A 11 6.91 18.37 -10.92
C HIS A 11 5.82 19.31 -10.39
N SER A 12 6.22 20.22 -9.49
CA SER A 12 5.34 21.29 -9.02
C SER A 12 5.25 22.40 -10.07
N PRO A 13 4.06 22.99 -10.29
CA PRO A 13 3.95 24.24 -11.05
C PRO A 13 4.76 25.40 -10.46
N LYS A 14 5.05 25.36 -9.15
CA LYS A 14 5.83 26.39 -8.43
C LYS A 14 7.34 26.16 -8.52
N GLY A 15 7.78 25.09 -9.20
CA GLY A 15 9.16 24.65 -9.24
C GLY A 15 9.45 23.58 -8.18
N GLY A 16 10.43 22.71 -8.46
CA GLY A 16 10.72 21.55 -7.62
C GLY A 16 9.82 20.34 -7.91
N MET A 17 9.78 19.41 -6.96
CA MET A 17 8.98 18.18 -7.06
C MET A 17 8.18 17.93 -5.78
N GLU A 18 7.00 17.35 -5.95
CA GLU A 18 6.03 17.12 -4.90
C GLU A 18 5.60 15.65 -4.87
N VAL A 19 5.21 15.17 -3.69
CA VAL A 19 4.50 13.90 -3.56
C VAL A 19 3.04 14.15 -3.91
N ARG A 20 2.46 13.28 -4.72
CA ARG A 20 1.07 13.31 -5.15
C ARG A 20 0.33 12.04 -4.77
N LEU A 21 -0.87 12.23 -4.23
CA LEU A 21 -1.88 11.21 -3.99
C LEU A 21 -3.04 11.40 -4.98
N VAL A 22 -3.54 10.30 -5.55
CA VAL A 22 -4.82 10.30 -6.27
C VAL A 22 -5.90 9.94 -5.27
N TYR A 23 -6.61 10.92 -4.73
CA TYR A 23 -7.68 10.72 -3.77
C TYR A 23 -9.02 10.54 -4.48
N ARG A 24 -9.78 9.50 -4.14
CA ARG A 24 -11.05 9.19 -4.81
C ARG A 24 -12.22 9.61 -3.94
N ILE A 25 -12.93 10.65 -4.37
CA ILE A 25 -14.13 11.17 -3.68
C ILE A 25 -15.35 10.30 -4.02
N SER A 26 -15.46 9.85 -5.27
CA SER A 26 -16.56 8.99 -5.71
C SER A 26 -16.15 8.05 -6.84
N ALA A 27 -17.10 7.25 -7.34
CA ALA A 27 -16.86 6.39 -8.50
C ALA A 27 -16.43 7.18 -9.75
N ARG A 28 -16.85 8.44 -9.88
CA ARG A 28 -16.60 9.30 -11.05
C ARG A 28 -15.68 10.48 -10.79
N GLU A 29 -15.35 10.75 -9.53
CA GLU A 29 -14.61 11.93 -9.12
C GLU A 29 -13.36 11.56 -8.33
N LYS A 30 -12.27 12.27 -8.63
CA LYS A 30 -10.99 12.12 -7.97
C LYS A 30 -10.29 13.46 -7.91
N GLU A 31 -9.48 13.63 -6.88
CA GLU A 31 -8.61 14.77 -6.69
C GLU A 31 -7.14 14.35 -6.75
N LEU A 32 -6.30 15.32 -7.14
CA LEU A 32 -4.85 15.13 -7.21
C LEU A 32 -4.22 15.97 -6.10
N LEU A 33 -4.21 15.42 -4.90
CA LEU A 33 -3.64 16.10 -3.73
C LEU A 33 -2.11 16.05 -3.83
N THR A 34 -1.44 17.16 -3.52
CA THR A 34 0.02 17.23 -3.49
C THR A 34 0.52 17.87 -2.20
N ASN A 35 1.75 17.52 -1.82
CA ASN A 35 2.50 18.25 -0.82
C ASN A 35 4.01 18.20 -1.16
N ASP A 36 4.76 19.22 -0.73
CA ASP A 36 6.20 19.40 -0.96
C ASP A 36 7.06 19.09 0.28
N ARG A 37 6.46 18.57 1.37
CA ARG A 37 7.10 18.44 2.68
C ARG A 37 8.07 17.26 2.82
N HIS A 38 8.34 16.54 1.74
CA HIS A 38 9.02 15.24 1.77
C HIS A 38 10.27 15.20 0.88
N GLU A 39 11.16 16.19 0.99
CA GLU A 39 12.38 16.31 0.16
C GLU A 39 13.24 15.02 0.17
N ARG A 40 13.42 14.41 1.34
CA ARG A 40 14.18 13.14 1.48
C ARG A 40 13.53 12.00 0.70
N LEU A 41 12.20 11.86 0.80
CA LEU A 41 11.45 10.85 0.06
C LEU A 41 11.56 11.07 -1.45
N VAL A 42 11.44 12.34 -1.87
CA VAL A 42 11.60 12.74 -3.27
C VAL A 42 12.98 12.32 -3.81
N ALA A 43 14.04 12.62 -3.07
CA ALA A 43 15.40 12.24 -3.43
C ALA A 43 15.59 10.72 -3.54
N MET A 44 15.07 9.94 -2.58
CA MET A 44 15.19 8.47 -2.60
C MET A 44 14.56 7.85 -3.85
N VAL A 45 13.32 8.25 -4.17
CA VAL A 45 12.62 7.71 -5.34
C VAL A 45 13.27 8.20 -6.64
N ASN A 46 13.68 9.47 -6.72
CA ASN A 46 14.34 10.00 -7.91
C ASN A 46 15.65 9.28 -8.20
N ALA A 47 16.48 9.01 -7.20
CA ALA A 47 17.73 8.28 -7.37
C ALA A 47 17.50 6.89 -8.00
N VAL A 48 16.43 6.20 -7.58
CA VAL A 48 16.05 4.91 -8.17
C VAL A 48 15.49 5.08 -9.58
N LYS A 49 14.62 6.07 -9.82
CA LYS A 49 14.01 6.32 -11.13
C LYS A 49 15.04 6.69 -12.19
N GLU A 50 15.94 7.62 -11.88
CA GLU A 50 17.05 8.00 -12.76
C GLU A 50 17.92 6.80 -13.12
N LYS A 51 18.20 5.91 -12.17
CA LYS A 51 18.93 4.66 -12.44
C LYS A 51 18.17 3.68 -13.34
N ILE A 52 16.84 3.60 -13.20
CA ILE A 52 16.00 2.65 -13.96
C ILE A 52 15.70 3.16 -15.38
N ASN A 53 15.36 4.44 -15.55
CA ASN A 53 14.85 4.97 -16.82
C ASN A 53 15.41 6.35 -17.21
N GLY A 54 16.35 6.91 -16.44
CA GLY A 54 16.98 8.20 -16.73
C GLY A 54 16.09 9.43 -16.49
N VAL A 55 14.91 9.29 -15.89
CA VAL A 55 13.97 10.39 -15.68
C VAL A 55 13.52 10.43 -14.21
N PRO A 56 13.56 11.59 -13.53
CA PRO A 56 13.07 11.71 -12.16
C PRO A 56 11.54 11.59 -12.09
N GLY A 57 11.05 11.23 -10.90
CA GLY A 57 9.63 11.16 -10.61
C GLY A 57 8.94 9.86 -11.04
N GLY A 58 7.64 9.79 -10.73
CA GLY A 58 6.80 8.63 -10.99
C GLY A 58 6.38 7.89 -9.74
N ALA A 59 5.75 6.73 -9.94
CA ALA A 59 5.07 6.01 -8.87
C ALA A 59 6.03 5.31 -7.90
N PHE A 60 5.60 5.20 -6.65
CA PHE A 60 6.23 4.44 -5.57
C PHE A 60 5.17 3.96 -4.56
N TYR A 61 5.58 3.08 -3.66
CA TYR A 61 4.83 2.64 -2.50
C TYR A 61 5.64 2.87 -1.23
N ILE A 62 4.96 2.94 -0.10
CA ILE A 62 5.55 2.75 1.22
C ILE A 62 4.83 1.54 1.81
N ASN A 63 5.59 0.54 2.26
CA ASN A 63 5.00 -0.64 2.90
C ASN A 63 4.82 -0.44 4.40
N GLU A 64 4.20 -1.42 5.06
CA GLU A 64 3.97 -1.48 6.50
C GLU A 64 5.26 -1.45 7.34
N PHE A 65 6.42 -1.68 6.72
CA PHE A 65 7.72 -1.60 7.36
C PHE A 65 8.47 -0.30 7.04
N HIS A 66 7.78 0.69 6.46
CA HIS A 66 8.32 1.98 6.03
C HIS A 66 9.33 1.91 4.87
N ASP A 67 9.41 0.78 4.16
CA ASP A 67 10.28 0.65 2.98
C ASP A 67 9.64 1.38 1.80
N VAL A 68 10.41 2.24 1.15
CA VAL A 68 10.03 2.91 -0.09
C VAL A 68 10.32 1.98 -1.26
N LEU A 69 9.27 1.56 -1.97
CA LEU A 69 9.34 0.60 -3.06
C LEU A 69 8.99 1.26 -4.39
N VAL A 70 9.93 1.26 -5.34
CA VAL A 70 9.75 1.85 -6.66
C VAL A 70 9.46 0.73 -7.68
N PRO A 71 8.30 0.72 -8.37
CA PRO A 71 7.98 -0.29 -9.36
C PRO A 71 8.97 -0.29 -10.51
N HIS A 72 9.45 -1.48 -10.87
CA HIS A 72 10.34 -1.69 -12.01
C HIS A 72 9.52 -2.00 -13.28
N PRO A 73 9.89 -1.49 -14.47
CA PRO A 73 9.17 -1.76 -15.73
C PRO A 73 9.05 -3.25 -16.06
N ASP A 74 10.09 -4.04 -15.79
CA ASP A 74 10.12 -5.49 -16.04
C ASP A 74 9.41 -6.33 -14.97
N GLY A 75 8.72 -5.68 -14.02
CA GLY A 75 8.03 -6.32 -12.90
C GLY A 75 8.82 -6.27 -11.59
N GLY A 76 8.10 -6.45 -10.47
CA GLY A 76 8.67 -6.30 -9.13
C GLY A 76 8.83 -4.83 -8.71
N SER A 77 9.60 -4.61 -7.65
CA SER A 77 9.91 -3.28 -7.13
C SER A 77 11.35 -3.24 -6.62
N VAL A 78 11.94 -2.05 -6.67
CA VAL A 78 13.29 -1.76 -6.18
C VAL A 78 13.16 -1.00 -4.87
N TYR A 79 13.89 -1.45 -3.85
CA TYR A 79 14.01 -0.74 -2.58
C TYR A 79 14.80 0.56 -2.76
N ALA A 80 14.22 1.68 -2.33
CA ALA A 80 14.82 3.00 -2.42
C ALA A 80 15.40 3.52 -1.08
N GLY A 81 15.01 2.91 0.03
CA GLY A 81 15.36 3.33 1.38
C GLY A 81 14.15 3.26 2.32
N THR A 82 14.37 3.57 3.60
CA THR A 82 13.32 3.65 4.63
C THR A 82 12.84 5.08 4.80
N TYR A 83 11.52 5.28 4.90
CA TYR A 83 10.88 6.56 5.15
C TYR A 83 9.86 6.46 6.29
N GLY A 84 10.23 6.95 7.48
CA GLY A 84 9.44 6.77 8.69
C GLY A 84 8.30 7.75 8.91
N ASP A 85 8.18 8.81 8.10
CA ASP A 85 7.07 9.75 8.26
C ASP A 85 5.82 9.25 7.52
N ILE A 86 4.64 9.53 8.11
CA ILE A 86 3.36 9.28 7.48
C ILE A 86 3.06 10.36 6.42
N LEU A 87 2.55 9.93 5.27
CA LEU A 87 2.15 10.85 4.21
C LEU A 87 0.74 11.40 4.47
N GLU A 88 0.66 12.71 4.65
CA GLU A 88 -0.57 13.43 4.91
C GLU A 88 -0.79 14.53 3.87
N PHE A 89 -2.05 14.67 3.44
CA PHE A 89 -2.48 15.62 2.42
C PHE A 89 -3.62 16.47 2.97
N ASP A 90 -3.65 17.75 2.60
CA ASP A 90 -4.80 18.60 2.88
C ASP A 90 -5.86 18.41 1.77
N TYR A 91 -7.10 18.22 2.19
CA TYR A 91 -8.27 18.21 1.33
C TYR A 91 -9.37 19.05 1.99
N ASP A 92 -9.58 20.27 1.48
CA ASP A 92 -10.53 21.25 2.03
C ASP A 92 -10.39 21.46 3.55
N GLY A 93 -9.14 21.52 4.05
CA GLY A 93 -8.83 21.68 5.47
C GLY A 93 -8.95 20.41 6.32
N GLN A 94 -9.29 19.27 5.71
CA GLN A 94 -9.24 17.95 6.33
C GLN A 94 -7.94 17.24 5.95
N ILE A 95 -7.30 16.61 6.93
CA ILE A 95 -6.11 15.79 6.69
C ILE A 95 -6.54 14.41 6.17
N VAL A 96 -6.03 14.04 5.00
CA VAL A 96 -6.16 12.72 4.37
C VAL A 96 -4.84 11.98 4.48
N GLY A 97 -4.85 10.81 5.10
CA GLY A 97 -3.67 9.98 5.32
C GLY A 97 -4.02 8.51 5.55
N PRO A 98 -3.01 7.64 5.67
CA PRO A 98 -3.18 6.19 5.84
C PRO A 98 -3.65 5.79 7.24
N VAL A 99 -3.62 6.68 8.22
CA VAL A 99 -4.07 6.41 9.59
C VAL A 99 -5.60 6.52 9.63
N PRO A 100 -6.34 5.47 10.03
CA PRO A 100 -7.78 5.56 10.18
C PRO A 100 -8.18 6.47 11.35
N PRO A 101 -9.42 7.01 11.33
CA PRO A 101 -10.05 7.54 12.54
C PRO A 101 -10.02 6.52 13.67
N SER A 102 -9.82 6.97 14.91
CA SER A 102 -9.67 6.10 16.08
C SER A 102 -10.91 5.26 16.41
N ASP A 103 -12.08 5.69 15.92
CA ASP A 103 -13.38 5.03 16.09
C ASP A 103 -13.80 4.20 14.87
N LEU A 104 -12.92 4.04 13.87
CA LEU A 104 -13.23 3.26 12.67
C LEU A 104 -13.19 1.77 12.98
N GLU A 105 -14.35 1.14 12.94
CA GLU A 105 -14.51 -0.30 13.16
C GLU A 105 -14.24 -1.12 11.89
N ALA A 106 -13.70 -2.34 12.06
CA ALA A 106 -13.54 -3.26 10.95
C ALA A 106 -14.90 -3.61 10.31
N GLY A 107 -14.94 -3.67 8.99
CA GLY A 107 -16.17 -3.78 8.20
C GLY A 107 -16.80 -2.44 7.79
N ALA A 108 -16.36 -1.31 8.37
CA ALA A 108 -16.77 0.02 7.93
C ALA A 108 -16.14 0.41 6.58
N ALA A 109 -16.73 1.41 5.91
CA ALA A 109 -16.15 1.97 4.70
C ALA A 109 -14.77 2.58 4.99
N TRP A 110 -13.78 2.28 4.16
CA TRP A 110 -12.43 2.84 4.29
C TRP A 110 -12.42 4.31 3.81
N PRO A 111 -12.08 5.29 4.68
CA PRO A 111 -12.12 6.72 4.33
C PRO A 111 -10.79 7.25 3.77
N GLY A 112 -9.70 6.51 3.98
CA GLY A 112 -8.35 6.93 3.65
C GLY A 112 -7.96 6.73 2.19
N PRO A 113 -6.70 7.05 1.83
CA PRO A 113 -6.16 6.79 0.51
C PRO A 113 -6.15 5.29 0.22
N HIS A 114 -6.25 4.93 -1.06
CA HIS A 114 -6.13 3.52 -1.46
C HIS A 114 -4.68 3.08 -1.66
N ALA A 115 -3.71 3.92 -1.28
CA ALA A 115 -2.30 3.60 -1.33
C ALA A 115 -1.96 2.48 -0.33
N GLY A 116 -1.34 1.41 -0.82
CA GLY A 116 -0.95 0.28 0.00
C GLY A 116 -0.37 -0.87 -0.82
N ILE A 117 0.33 -1.78 -0.14
CA ILE A 117 0.92 -2.96 -0.75
C ILE A 117 -0.16 -4.02 -0.96
N PRO A 118 -0.35 -4.52 -2.18
CA PRO A 118 -1.34 -5.55 -2.45
C PRO A 118 -0.83 -6.93 -2.01
N TYR A 119 -1.60 -7.58 -1.15
CA TYR A 119 -1.51 -9.00 -0.83
C TYR A 119 -2.75 -9.75 -1.36
N VAL A 120 -2.71 -11.07 -1.34
CA VAL A 120 -3.82 -11.93 -1.73
C VAL A 120 -4.30 -12.72 -0.53
N LEU A 121 -5.53 -12.44 -0.10
CA LEU A 121 -6.28 -13.31 0.80
C LEU A 121 -6.73 -14.54 0.00
N ARG A 122 -6.37 -15.74 0.44
CA ARG A 122 -6.81 -16.97 -0.22
C ARG A 122 -8.28 -17.25 0.08
N ALA A 123 -8.97 -17.83 -0.91
CA ALA A 123 -10.36 -18.24 -0.76
C ALA A 123 -10.56 -19.13 0.49
N GLY A 124 -11.70 -18.95 1.15
CA GLY A 124 -12.04 -19.56 2.43
C GLY A 124 -11.27 -19.03 3.64
N GLY A 125 -10.61 -17.87 3.52
CA GLY A 125 -9.85 -17.26 4.61
C GLY A 125 -8.75 -18.18 5.13
N THR A 126 -8.08 -18.90 4.23
CA THR A 126 -7.17 -19.98 4.61
C THR A 126 -5.73 -19.53 4.81
N ASP A 127 -5.33 -18.43 4.17
CA ASP A 127 -3.96 -17.93 4.17
C ASP A 127 -3.88 -16.54 3.52
N ILE A 128 -2.73 -15.89 3.63
CA ILE A 128 -2.39 -14.64 2.95
C ILE A 128 -1.07 -14.86 2.20
N LYS A 129 -0.97 -14.32 0.98
CA LYS A 129 0.23 -14.47 0.15
C LYS A 129 0.56 -13.24 -0.67
N TYR A 130 1.79 -13.16 -1.15
CA TYR A 130 2.19 -12.25 -2.22
C TYR A 130 3.16 -12.95 -3.17
N ASP A 131 3.36 -12.36 -4.34
CA ASP A 131 4.32 -12.85 -5.33
C ASP A 131 5.58 -11.99 -5.29
N HIS A 132 6.72 -12.62 -4.98
CA HIS A 132 8.03 -11.99 -5.06
C HIS A 132 8.61 -12.15 -6.47
N VAL A 133 8.83 -11.03 -7.16
CA VAL A 133 9.35 -11.00 -8.53
C VAL A 133 10.82 -10.60 -8.52
N SER A 134 11.68 -11.45 -9.08
CA SER A 134 13.12 -11.22 -9.23
C SER A 134 13.56 -11.54 -10.66
N GLY A 135 13.69 -10.50 -11.48
CA GLY A 135 13.92 -10.66 -12.93
C GLY A 135 12.77 -11.44 -13.56
N ARG A 136 13.08 -12.58 -14.20
CA ARG A 136 12.07 -13.45 -14.84
C ARG A 136 11.44 -14.48 -13.89
N ARG A 137 11.88 -14.54 -12.62
CA ARG A 137 11.38 -15.51 -11.65
C ARG A 137 10.30 -14.88 -10.79
N VAL A 138 9.17 -15.57 -10.67
CA VAL A 138 8.11 -15.25 -9.71
C VAL A 138 8.08 -16.37 -8.66
N ARG A 139 8.17 -15.99 -7.39
CA ARG A 139 8.06 -16.91 -6.24
C ARG A 139 6.85 -16.51 -5.41
N GLU A 140 5.93 -17.44 -5.21
CA GLU A 140 4.86 -17.28 -4.25
C GLU A 140 5.42 -17.34 -2.82
N VAL A 141 5.04 -16.40 -1.97
CA VAL A 141 5.37 -16.37 -0.54
C VAL A 141 4.07 -16.38 0.25
N ARG A 142 3.93 -17.34 1.17
CA ARG A 142 2.74 -17.50 2.00
C ARG A 142 3.03 -17.15 3.44
N LEU A 143 2.08 -16.53 4.10
CA LEU A 143 2.19 -16.19 5.51
C LEU A 143 2.34 -17.47 6.35
N SER A 144 1.61 -18.54 5.99
CA SER A 144 1.73 -19.83 6.67
C SER A 144 3.12 -20.45 6.68
N ASP A 145 3.95 -20.12 5.69
CA ASP A 145 5.32 -20.63 5.58
C ASP A 145 6.28 -19.89 6.52
N GLU A 146 5.94 -18.65 6.93
CA GLU A 146 6.77 -17.82 7.81
C GLU A 146 6.34 -17.91 9.28
N VAL A 147 5.04 -17.78 9.56
CA VAL A 147 4.52 -17.74 10.94
C VAL A 147 3.80 -19.01 11.37
N GLY A 148 3.75 -20.01 10.49
CA GLY A 148 3.03 -21.26 10.70
C GLY A 148 1.55 -21.18 10.32
N THR A 149 0.95 -22.35 10.08
CA THR A 149 -0.41 -22.46 9.53
C THR A 149 -1.50 -21.88 10.43
N GLN A 150 -1.41 -22.07 11.76
CA GLN A 150 -2.47 -21.64 12.68
C GLN A 150 -2.54 -20.10 12.79
N PRO A 151 -1.44 -19.37 13.10
CA PRO A 151 -1.48 -17.91 13.15
C PRO A 151 -1.89 -17.27 11.81
N ALA A 152 -1.34 -17.76 10.70
CA ALA A 152 -1.69 -17.27 9.36
C ALA A 152 -3.19 -17.42 9.07
N ARG A 153 -3.79 -18.56 9.45
CA ARG A 153 -5.22 -18.81 9.27
C ARG A 153 -6.09 -17.95 10.19
N LEU A 154 -5.65 -17.65 11.40
CA LEU A 154 -6.38 -16.77 12.32
C LEU A 154 -6.52 -15.36 11.71
N LEU A 155 -5.41 -14.77 11.28
CA LEU A 155 -5.41 -13.48 10.60
C LEU A 155 -6.23 -13.54 9.29
N ALA A 156 -6.02 -14.55 8.45
CA ALA A 156 -6.76 -14.69 7.20
C ALA A 156 -8.29 -14.77 7.42
N ARG A 157 -8.74 -15.50 8.46
CA ARG A 157 -10.16 -15.56 8.83
C ARG A 157 -10.69 -14.24 9.38
N ARG A 158 -9.89 -13.51 10.17
CA ARG A 158 -10.25 -12.18 10.66
C ARG A 158 -10.55 -11.24 9.49
N LEU A 159 -9.65 -11.18 8.50
CA LEU A 159 -9.85 -10.36 7.30
C LEU A 159 -11.05 -10.85 6.47
N ALA A 160 -11.21 -12.17 6.33
CA ALA A 160 -12.32 -12.77 5.58
C ALA A 160 -13.69 -12.50 6.22
N ALA A 161 -13.78 -12.32 7.54
CA ALA A 161 -15.04 -12.02 8.22
C ALA A 161 -15.73 -10.74 7.70
N PHE A 162 -14.94 -9.77 7.22
CA PHE A 162 -15.45 -8.50 6.66
C PHE A 162 -15.36 -8.46 5.13
N LYS A 163 -14.31 -9.03 4.54
CA LYS A 163 -14.11 -9.06 3.09
C LYS A 163 -15.00 -10.08 2.37
N GLY A 164 -15.34 -11.18 3.04
CA GLY A 164 -15.97 -12.37 2.49
C GLY A 164 -14.98 -13.47 2.07
N ASP A 165 -15.53 -14.66 1.83
CA ASP A 165 -14.75 -15.90 1.66
C ASP A 165 -14.23 -16.16 0.23
N ALA A 166 -14.59 -15.34 -0.75
CA ALA A 166 -14.10 -15.50 -2.12
C ALA A 166 -12.59 -15.28 -2.26
N GLY A 167 -11.95 -14.67 -1.24
CA GLY A 167 -10.55 -14.26 -1.26
C GLY A 167 -10.33 -13.02 -2.12
N GLY A 168 -9.12 -12.89 -2.68
CA GLY A 168 -8.74 -11.80 -3.56
C GLY A 168 -7.87 -10.76 -2.87
N ARG A 169 -7.76 -9.57 -3.49
CA ARG A 169 -6.83 -8.54 -3.02
C ARG A 169 -7.22 -7.96 -1.66
N VAL A 170 -6.24 -7.88 -0.78
CA VAL A 170 -6.22 -7.04 0.41
C VAL A 170 -5.01 -6.12 0.30
N TYR A 171 -5.09 -4.96 0.92
CA TYR A 171 -4.03 -3.97 0.93
C TYR A 171 -3.66 -3.69 2.37
N ILE A 172 -2.37 -3.43 2.62
CA ILE A 172 -1.88 -2.87 3.86
C ILE A 172 -1.15 -1.58 3.54
N ASN A 173 -1.41 -0.52 4.30
CA ASN A 173 -0.73 0.76 4.14
C ASN A 173 0.48 0.88 5.08
N GLU A 174 1.21 1.98 4.95
CA GLU A 174 2.39 2.28 5.78
C GLU A 174 2.08 2.47 7.26
N ALA A 175 0.82 2.74 7.62
CA ALA A 175 0.36 2.77 9.01
C ALA A 175 -0.05 1.38 9.53
N SER A 176 0.25 0.30 8.78
CA SER A 176 -0.05 -1.08 9.15
C SER A 176 -1.56 -1.41 9.29
N HIS A 177 -2.40 -0.73 8.50
CA HIS A 177 -3.84 -0.95 8.47
C HIS A 177 -4.28 -1.67 7.21
N PHE A 178 -5.14 -2.69 7.37
CA PHE A 178 -5.70 -3.45 6.27
C PHE A 178 -6.96 -2.80 5.71
N PHE A 179 -7.08 -2.82 4.39
CA PHE A 179 -8.30 -2.44 3.67
C PHE A 179 -8.42 -3.26 2.38
N ALA A 180 -9.63 -3.38 1.85
CA ALA A 180 -9.83 -4.17 0.64
C ALA A 180 -10.98 -3.68 -0.23
N PRO A 181 -10.89 -3.86 -1.56
CA PRO A 181 -12.01 -3.64 -2.44
C PRO A 181 -13.05 -4.75 -2.22
N ILE A 182 -14.31 -4.34 -2.13
CA ILE A 182 -15.47 -5.21 -2.18
C ILE A 182 -16.32 -4.81 -3.39
N THR A 183 -16.74 -5.81 -4.17
CA THR A 183 -17.61 -5.58 -5.32
C THR A 183 -19.05 -5.71 -4.87
N THR A 184 -19.79 -4.61 -4.95
CA THR A 184 -21.22 -4.56 -4.70
C THR A 184 -21.97 -4.42 -6.03
N THR A 185 -23.30 -4.55 -5.99
CA THR A 185 -24.16 -4.29 -7.15
C THR A 185 -24.04 -2.86 -7.70
N THR A 186 -23.59 -1.91 -6.87
CA THR A 186 -23.47 -0.49 -7.22
C THR A 186 -22.06 -0.08 -7.66
N GLY A 187 -21.09 -0.99 -7.57
CA GLY A 187 -19.69 -0.74 -7.92
C GLY A 187 -18.70 -1.29 -6.90
N THR A 188 -17.45 -0.90 -7.05
CA THR A 188 -16.38 -1.25 -6.10
C THR A 188 -16.29 -0.18 -5.01
N SER A 189 -16.46 -0.60 -3.75
CA SER A 189 -16.14 0.21 -2.57
C SER A 189 -14.96 -0.42 -1.84
N TYR A 190 -14.38 0.31 -0.88
CA TYR A 190 -13.31 -0.21 -0.02
C TYR A 190 -13.79 -0.31 1.41
N VAL A 191 -13.41 -1.41 2.07
CA VAL A 191 -13.76 -1.71 3.45
C VAL A 191 -12.49 -1.74 4.29
N TYR A 192 -12.57 -1.20 5.49
CA TYR A 192 -11.52 -1.30 6.49
C TYR A 192 -11.56 -2.69 7.14
N LEU A 193 -10.40 -3.31 7.34
CA LEU A 193 -10.29 -4.67 7.86
C LEU A 193 -9.57 -4.74 9.23
N GLY A 194 -9.22 -3.60 9.82
CA GLY A 194 -8.49 -3.52 11.08
C GLY A 194 -6.99 -3.25 10.92
N GLY A 195 -6.31 -2.95 12.02
CA GLY A 195 -4.85 -2.89 12.11
C GLY A 195 -4.22 -4.28 12.04
N ILE A 196 -2.91 -4.32 11.87
CA ILE A 196 -2.11 -5.55 12.05
C ILE A 196 -1.99 -5.92 13.53
N ASP A 197 -1.87 -4.92 14.42
CA ASP A 197 -1.75 -5.05 15.87
C ASP A 197 -0.77 -6.18 16.28
N ASP A 198 -1.19 -7.08 17.17
CA ASP A 198 -0.41 -8.24 17.63
C ASP A 198 -0.52 -9.46 16.70
N ASP A 199 -1.10 -9.32 15.49
CA ASP A 199 -1.21 -10.44 14.57
C ASP A 199 0.15 -10.86 14.02
N ALA A 200 0.32 -12.18 13.85
CA ALA A 200 1.50 -12.72 13.20
C ALA A 200 1.54 -12.27 11.73
N TRP A 201 2.64 -11.64 11.34
CA TRP A 201 2.83 -11.10 10.00
C TRP A 201 4.16 -11.52 9.39
N PHE A 202 4.32 -11.25 8.09
CA PHE A 202 5.58 -11.43 7.40
C PHE A 202 6.70 -10.68 8.14
N ALA A 203 7.91 -11.25 8.11
CA ALA A 203 9.07 -10.50 8.57
C ALA A 203 9.38 -9.37 7.57
N ALA A 204 9.95 -8.29 8.09
CA ALA A 204 10.54 -7.26 7.24
C ALA A 204 11.56 -7.92 6.28
N PRO A 205 11.49 -7.67 4.97
CA PRO A 205 12.41 -8.28 4.02
C PRO A 205 13.85 -7.84 4.30
N ASP A 206 14.76 -8.82 4.26
CA ASP A 206 16.20 -8.58 4.32
C ASP A 206 16.68 -8.00 2.99
N VAL A 207 16.79 -6.68 2.94
CA VAL A 207 17.25 -5.93 1.77
C VAL A 207 18.55 -5.18 2.09
N PRO A 208 19.55 -5.23 1.19
CA PRO A 208 20.79 -4.50 1.40
C PRO A 208 20.55 -3.01 1.63
N GLY A 209 21.10 -2.46 2.71
CA GLY A 209 20.96 -1.03 3.07
C GLY A 209 19.73 -0.69 3.90
N ARG A 210 19.03 -1.69 4.45
CA ARG A 210 18.11 -1.50 5.57
C ARG A 210 18.94 -1.46 6.86
N GLU A 211 19.05 -0.28 7.46
CA GLU A 211 19.71 -0.05 8.76
C GLU A 211 18.78 -0.40 9.94
#